data_AF-A0A533RXV9-F1
#
_entry.id   AF-A0A533RXV9-F1
#
_cell.length_a   1.000
_cell.length_b   1.000
_cell.length_c   1.000
_cell.angle_alpha   90.00
_cell.angle_beta   90.00
_cell.angle_gamma   90.00
#
_symmetry.space_group_name_H-M   'P 1'
#
loop_
_entity.id
_entity.type
_entity.pdbx_description
1 polymer ?
#
loop_
_entity_poly.entity_id
_entity_poly.type
_entity_poly.pdbx_seq_one_letter_code
_entity_poly.pdbx_strand_id
1 'polypeptide(L)'
;MVDLSWAIDPVYIVTIFFFIVGMQRMSHPLTARSGIVWAGAAMLIATLVTFLTPNLTNFTLMAIGIVIGGGFGYIAAKRVAMTDMPQ
;
A
#
# COMPACT_ATOMS: atom_id res chain seq x y z
N MET A 1 -20.11 -16.87 12.40
CA MET A 1 -19.27 -15.84 11.74
C MET A 1 -17.95 -16.54 11.44
N VAL A 2 -17.49 -16.55 10.19
CA VAL A 2 -16.26 -17.28 9.82
C VAL A 2 -15.07 -16.39 10.15
N ASP A 3 -14.28 -16.76 11.15
CA ASP A 3 -13.01 -16.09 11.45
C ASP A 3 -11.98 -16.44 10.37
N LEU A 4 -11.70 -15.49 9.50
CA LEU A 4 -10.69 -15.58 8.42
C LEU A 4 -9.29 -15.14 8.88
N SER A 5 -9.07 -14.98 10.20
CA SER A 5 -7.78 -14.58 10.77
C SER A 5 -6.62 -15.46 10.29
N TRP A 6 -6.86 -16.77 10.20
CA TRP A 6 -5.91 -17.75 9.68
C TRP A 6 -5.48 -17.51 8.23
N ALA A 7 -6.25 -16.75 7.44
CA ALA A 7 -5.90 -16.34 6.08
C ALA A 7 -5.27 -14.94 6.03
N ILE A 8 -5.61 -14.04 6.96
CA ILE A 8 -5.13 -12.65 7.00
C ILE A 8 -3.67 -12.59 7.45
N ASP A 9 -3.32 -13.25 8.55
CA ASP A 9 -1.99 -13.14 9.15
C ASP A 9 -0.86 -13.61 8.21
N PRO A 10 -0.98 -14.77 7.52
CA PRO A 10 0.03 -15.20 6.55
C PRO A 10 0.17 -14.22 5.39
N VAL A 11 -0.92 -13.60 4.94
CA VAL A 11 -0.86 -12.63 3.84
C VAL A 11 -0.12 -11.36 4.28
N TYR A 12 -0.27 -10.92 5.52
CA TYR A 12 0.57 -9.83 6.04
C TYR A 12 2.05 -10.19 6.08
N ILE A 13 2.41 -11.41 6.49
CA ILE A 13 3.81 -11.88 6.46
C ILE A 13 4.36 -11.85 5.03
N VAL A 14 3.60 -12.37 4.06
CA VAL A 14 3.98 -12.32 2.65
C VAL A 14 4.12 -10.87 2.19
N THR A 15 3.21 -9.98 2.58
CA THR A 15 3.27 -8.58 2.19
C THR A 15 4.52 -7.88 2.75
N ILE A 16 4.91 -8.17 3.99
CA ILE A 16 6.16 -7.69 4.60
C ILE A 16 7.37 -8.14 3.77
N PHE A 17 7.40 -9.39 3.33
CA PHE A 17 8.47 -9.88 2.45
C PHE A 17 8.56 -9.08 1.15
N PHE A 18 7.43 -8.76 0.52
CA PHE A 18 7.40 -7.96 -0.70
C PHE A 18 7.87 -6.51 -0.46
N PHE A 19 7.55 -5.91 0.70
CA PHE A 19 8.11 -4.61 1.07
C PHE A 19 9.62 -4.64 1.21
N ILE A 20 10.17 -5.67 1.87
CA ILE A 20 11.62 -5.82 2.04
C ILE A 20 12.30 -5.92 0.67
N VAL A 21 11.77 -6.77 -0.23
CA VAL A 21 12.29 -6.91 -1.60
C VAL A 21 12.19 -5.59 -2.36
N GLY A 22 11.07 -4.87 -2.23
CA GLY A 22 10.87 -3.56 -2.84
C GLY A 22 11.93 -2.55 -2.40
N MET A 23 12.15 -2.41 -1.09
CA MET A 23 13.16 -1.52 -0.50
C MET A 23 14.57 -1.90 -0.93
N GLN A 24 14.94 -3.18 -0.89
CA GLN A 24 16.26 -3.65 -1.29
C GLN A 24 16.57 -3.34 -2.77
N ARG A 25 15.56 -3.46 -3.64
CA ARG A 25 15.67 -3.10 -5.07
C ARG A 25 15.76 -1.60 -5.28
N MET A 26 15.12 -0.79 -4.44
CA MET A 26 15.24 0.68 -4.50
C MET A 26 16.66 1.18 -4.18
N SER A 27 17.45 0.40 -3.43
CA SER A 27 18.86 0.73 -3.14
C SER A 27 19.84 0.51 -4.29
N HIS A 28 19.42 -0.07 -5.42
CA HIS A 28 20.28 -0.33 -6.58
C HIS A 28 19.76 0.41 -7.83
N PRO A 29 20.58 1.24 -8.51
CA PRO A 29 20.12 2.06 -9.64
C PRO A 29 19.44 1.26 -10.77
N LEU A 30 19.95 0.07 -11.08
CA LEU A 30 19.43 -0.78 -12.16
C LEU A 30 18.05 -1.37 -11.83
N THR A 31 17.69 -1.53 -10.55
CA THR A 31 16.44 -2.16 -10.13
C THR A 31 15.49 -1.21 -9.41
N ALA A 32 15.86 0.07 -9.23
CA ALA A 32 15.09 1.04 -8.45
C ALA A 32 13.64 1.20 -8.92
N ARG A 33 13.43 1.36 -10.23
CA ARG A 33 12.08 1.47 -10.81
C ARG A 33 11.22 0.24 -10.53
N SER A 34 11.80 -0.96 -10.58
CA SER A 34 11.06 -2.18 -10.26
C SER A 34 10.78 -2.29 -8.76
N GLY A 35 11.68 -1.79 -7.89
CA GLY A 35 11.52 -1.85 -6.44
C GLY A 35 10.27 -1.12 -5.94
N ILE A 36 10.01 0.10 -6.45
CA ILE A 36 8.79 0.83 -6.09
C ILE A 36 7.51 0.14 -6.59
N VAL A 37 7.56 -0.58 -7.70
CA VAL A 37 6.42 -1.37 -8.20
C VAL A 37 6.12 -2.56 -7.28
N TRP A 38 7.15 -3.27 -6.80
CA TRP A 38 6.97 -4.34 -5.80
C TRP A 38 6.33 -3.82 -4.50
N ALA A 39 6.81 -2.68 -3.99
CA ALA A 39 6.24 -2.05 -2.80
C ALA A 39 4.79 -1.56 -3.02
N GLY A 40 4.49 -0.99 -4.19
CA GLY A 40 3.13 -0.57 -4.54
C GLY A 40 2.15 -1.74 -4.61
N ALA A 41 2.55 -2.86 -5.22
CA ALA A 41 1.74 -4.08 -5.26
C ALA A 41 1.50 -4.63 -3.84
N ALA A 42 2.52 -4.62 -2.98
CA ALA A 42 2.41 -5.03 -1.59
C ALA A 42 1.38 -4.16 -0.82
N MET A 43 1.43 -2.83 -0.95
CA MET A 43 0.44 -1.93 -0.33
C MET A 43 -0.99 -2.24 -0.78
N LEU A 44 -1.20 -2.52 -2.07
CA LEU A 44 -2.53 -2.87 -2.58
C LEU A 44 -3.04 -4.18 -1.98
N ILE A 45 -2.21 -5.22 -1.91
CA ILE A 45 -2.57 -6.51 -1.32
C ILE A 45 -2.93 -6.35 0.16
N ALA A 46 -2.09 -5.69 0.95
CA ALA A 46 -2.38 -5.44 2.37
C ALA A 46 -3.72 -4.73 2.55
N THR A 47 -3.94 -3.65 1.80
CA THR A 47 -5.16 -2.85 1.92
C THR A 47 -6.41 -3.67 1.60
N LEU A 48 -6.38 -4.49 0.54
CA LEU A 48 -7.50 -5.35 0.16
C LEU A 48 -7.80 -6.42 1.21
N VAL A 49 -6.75 -7.03 1.78
CA VAL A 49 -6.89 -8.09 2.79
C VAL A 49 -7.44 -7.53 4.09
N THR A 50 -7.10 -6.28 4.45
CA THR A 50 -7.67 -5.62 5.63
C THR A 50 -9.19 -5.58 5.61
N PHE A 51 -9.84 -5.46 4.44
CA PHE A 51 -11.31 -5.49 4.35
C PHE A 51 -11.93 -6.84 4.75
N LEU A 52 -11.15 -7.93 4.82
CA LEU A 52 -11.62 -9.25 5.26
C LEU A 52 -11.57 -9.40 6.79
N THR A 53 -11.09 -8.39 7.51
CA THR A 53 -10.97 -8.42 8.98
C THR A 53 -12.35 -8.56 9.63
N PRO A 54 -12.52 -9.43 10.64
CA PRO A 54 -13.78 -9.58 11.35
C PRO A 54 -14.21 -8.27 12.05
N ASN A 55 -15.53 -8.03 12.12
CA ASN A 55 -16.14 -6.86 12.77
C ASN A 55 -15.75 -5.49 12.18
N LEU A 56 -15.26 -5.46 10.94
CA LEU A 56 -14.99 -4.22 10.23
C LEU A 56 -16.31 -3.56 9.82
N THR A 57 -16.51 -2.30 10.20
CA THR A 57 -17.72 -1.52 9.96
C THR A 57 -17.39 -0.23 9.19
N ASN A 58 -18.40 0.48 8.69
CA ASN A 58 -18.26 1.77 8.01
C ASN A 58 -17.53 1.73 6.66
N PHE A 59 -17.79 0.71 5.83
CA PHE A 59 -17.25 0.57 4.46
C PHE A 59 -17.36 1.84 3.61
N THR A 60 -18.48 2.55 3.69
CA THR A 60 -18.68 3.82 2.98
C THR A 60 -17.68 4.89 3.41
N LEU A 61 -17.46 5.08 4.72
CA LEU A 61 -16.52 6.09 5.21
C LEU A 61 -15.07 5.73 4.85
N MET A 62 -14.70 4.45 4.91
CA MET A 62 -13.38 4.00 4.47
C MET A 62 -13.15 4.25 2.98
N ALA A 63 -14.13 3.90 2.13
CA ALA A 63 -14.02 4.14 0.69
C ALA A 63 -13.86 5.63 0.38
N ILE A 64 -14.66 6.48 1.04
CA ILE A 64 -14.53 7.95 0.93
C ILE A 64 -13.15 8.41 1.38
N GLY A 65 -12.65 7.92 2.52
CA GLY A 65 -11.33 8.25 3.03
C GLY A 65 -10.19 7.87 2.08
N ILE A 66 -10.24 6.66 1.49
CA ILE A 66 -9.26 6.18 0.50
C ILE A 66 -9.30 7.06 -0.75
N VAL A 67 -10.48 7.39 -1.26
CA VAL A 67 -10.64 8.20 -2.47
C VAL A 67 -10.14 9.63 -2.24
N ILE A 68 -10.51 10.25 -1.13
CA ILE A 68 -10.09 11.62 -0.81
C ILE A 68 -8.58 11.67 -0.55
N GLY A 69 -8.07 10.82 0.34
CA GLY A 69 -6.65 10.82 0.70
C GLY A 69 -5.75 10.40 -0.46
N GLY A 70 -6.06 9.28 -1.11
CA GLY A 70 -5.30 8.78 -2.26
C GLY A 70 -5.41 9.70 -3.48
N GLY A 71 -6.60 10.23 -3.76
CA GLY A 71 -6.83 11.16 -4.87
C GLY A 71 -6.11 12.49 -4.67
N PHE A 72 -6.26 13.11 -3.50
CA PHE A 72 -5.57 14.36 -3.18
C PHE A 72 -4.05 14.17 -3.20
N GLY A 73 -3.54 13.12 -2.55
CA GLY A 73 -2.12 12.80 -2.55
C GLY A 73 -1.55 12.59 -3.96
N TYR A 74 -2.27 11.87 -4.83
CA TYR A 74 -1.87 11.66 -6.21
C TYR A 74 -1.80 12.97 -7.02
N ILE A 75 -2.81 13.83 -6.88
CA ILE A 75 -2.86 15.12 -7.57
C ILE A 75 -1.73 16.03 -7.09
N ALA A 76 -1.52 16.11 -5.77
CA ALA A 76 -0.46 16.93 -5.18
C ALA A 76 0.92 16.44 -5.64
N ALA A 77 1.21 15.14 -5.51
CA ALA A 77 2.49 14.55 -5.90
C ALA A 77 2.84 14.76 -7.39
N LYS A 78 1.83 14.84 -8.27
CA LYS A 78 2.04 15.14 -9.70
C LYS A 78 2.26 16.62 -10.01
N ARG A 79 1.81 17.53 -9.15
CA ARG A 79 1.84 18.98 -9.41
C ARG A 79 3.04 19.68 -8.77
N VAL A 80 3.59 19.13 -7.69
CA VAL A 80 4.75 19.70 -7.00
C VAL A 80 5.99 19.64 -7.89
N ALA A 81 6.80 20.70 -7.86
CA ALA A 81 8.04 20.76 -8.62
C ALA A 81 9.07 19.74 -8.09
N MET A 82 9.94 19.22 -8.95
CA MET A 82 10.98 18.28 -8.50
C MET A 82 11.96 18.89 -7.49
N THR A 83 12.12 20.23 -7.50
CA THR A 83 12.92 21.00 -6.52
C THR A 83 12.35 20.93 -5.12
N ASP A 84 11.04 20.74 -5.03
CA ASP A 84 10.24 20.82 -3.83
C ASP A 84 9.96 19.42 -3.26
N MET A 85 10.56 18.36 -3.82
CA MET A 85 10.36 16.98 -3.36
C MET A 85 10.89 16.67 -1.94
N PRO A 86 11.96 17.32 -1.42
CA PRO A 86 12.45 17.03 -0.05
C PRO A 86 11.53 17.48 1.09
N GLN A 87 10.53 18.32 0.83
CA GLN A 87 9.62 18.86 1.85
C GLN A 87 8.50 17.88 2.22
#